data_AF-A0A7S3W495-F1
#
_entry.id   AF-A0A7S3W495-F1
#
_cell.length_a   1.000
_cell.length_b   1.000
_cell.length_c   1.000
_cell.angle_alpha   90.00
_cell.angle_beta   90.00
_cell.angle_gamma   90.00
#
_symmetry.space_group_name_H-M   'P 1'
#
loop_
_entity.id
_entity.type
_entity.pdbx_description
1 polymer ?
#
loop_
_entity_poly.entity_id
_entity_poly.type
_entity_poly.pdbx_seq_one_letter_code
_entity_poly.pdbx_strand_id
1 'polypeptide(L)'
;EDLEGEGMAVEIESANTRDEGDLWSRAVASRYTTMKLGDSAMIVQGIVDHGDLIDVREVTRADLRLDRPSIEDEAASLLGKLAAVMRRIHEVAASPGCKERPLYLQYNDAELRIIAPRFDDDEEDLDLGDAAEDDGGADGPVDGGAGGDNGLQAK
;
A
#
# COMPACT_ATOMS: atom_id res chain seq x y z
N GLU A 1 26.72 -20.72 19.51
CA GLU A 1 25.47 -20.58 20.29
C GLU A 1 24.39 -20.23 19.30
N ASP A 2 23.32 -21.02 19.33
CA ASP A 2 22.35 -21.11 18.26
C ASP A 2 21.57 -19.80 18.07
N LEU A 3 21.39 -19.39 16.82
CA LEU A 3 20.49 -18.30 16.40
C LEU A 3 19.00 -18.68 16.59
N GLU A 4 18.70 -19.67 17.43
CA GLU A 4 17.35 -20.16 17.68
C GLU A 4 16.48 -19.01 18.23
N GLY A 5 15.50 -18.58 17.42
CA GLY A 5 14.58 -17.49 17.77
C GLY A 5 14.94 -16.12 17.18
N GLU A 6 16.08 -16.00 16.50
CA GLU A 6 16.49 -14.74 15.86
C GLU A 6 16.09 -14.64 14.39
N GLY A 7 15.19 -15.48 13.88
CA GLY A 7 14.66 -15.41 12.51
C GLY A 7 15.32 -16.35 11.52
N MET A 8 14.79 -16.35 10.30
CA MET A 8 15.05 -17.40 9.31
C MET A 8 15.78 -16.90 8.06
N ALA A 9 15.83 -15.59 7.85
CA ALA A 9 16.44 -14.99 6.66
C ALA A 9 17.80 -14.34 6.93
N VAL A 10 18.60 -14.24 5.87
CA VAL A 10 19.83 -13.43 5.83
C VAL A 10 19.65 -12.37 4.77
N GLU A 11 19.81 -11.11 5.16
CA GLU A 11 19.74 -9.98 4.25
C GLU A 11 21.14 -9.62 3.76
N ILE A 12 21.31 -9.47 2.45
CA ILE A 12 22.60 -9.14 1.83
C ILE A 12 22.49 -7.77 1.19
N GLU A 13 23.40 -6.88 1.55
CA GLU A 13 23.47 -5.53 1.01
C GLU A 13 24.92 -5.13 0.71
N SER A 14 25.08 -4.07 -0.07
CA SER A 14 26.39 -3.48 -0.37
C SER A 14 26.40 -2.00 -0.01
N ALA A 15 27.50 -1.53 0.54
CA ALA A 15 27.73 -0.12 0.85
C ALA A 15 29.05 0.35 0.24
N ASN A 16 29.12 1.62 -0.16
CA ASN A 16 30.39 2.23 -0.52
C ASN A 16 31.25 2.43 0.74
N THR A 17 32.58 2.33 0.63
CA THR A 17 33.50 2.59 1.75
C THR A 17 33.29 3.97 2.39
N ARG A 18 32.82 4.97 1.65
CA ARG A 18 32.51 6.30 2.19
C ARG A 18 31.32 6.32 3.16
N ASP A 19 30.38 5.39 2.98
CA ASP A 19 29.10 5.34 3.71
C ASP A 19 29.12 4.32 4.86
N GLU A 20 30.24 3.62 5.02
CA GLU A 20 30.47 2.53 5.96
C GLU A 20 30.10 2.85 7.42
N GLY A 21 30.19 4.14 7.84
CA GLY A 21 29.88 4.59 9.20
C GLY A 21 28.46 5.16 9.42
N ASP A 22 27.76 5.55 8.35
CA ASP A 22 26.45 6.24 8.48
C ASP A 22 25.32 5.23 8.70
N LEU A 23 25.46 4.04 8.10
CA LEU A 23 24.52 2.92 8.19
C LEU A 23 24.24 2.46 9.63
N TRP A 24 25.26 2.53 10.49
CA TRP A 24 25.22 2.00 11.85
C TRP A 24 25.01 3.06 12.93
N SER A 25 25.08 4.35 12.62
CA SER A 25 25.02 5.40 13.65
C SER A 25 23.68 6.12 13.72
N ARG A 26 22.97 6.27 12.59
CA ARG A 26 21.73 7.09 12.54
C ARG A 26 20.42 6.31 12.51
N ALA A 27 20.44 5.01 12.16
CA ALA A 27 19.21 4.27 11.86
C ALA A 27 19.12 2.87 12.49
N VAL A 28 19.90 2.57 13.54
CA VAL A 28 19.97 1.25 14.20
C VAL A 28 18.59 0.70 14.57
N ALA A 29 17.74 1.51 15.19
CA ALA A 29 16.37 1.11 15.55
C ALA A 29 15.52 0.78 14.31
N SER A 30 15.66 1.54 13.23
CA SER A 30 14.96 1.29 11.96
C SER A 30 15.42 -0.01 11.30
N ARG A 31 16.74 -0.27 11.32
CA ARG A 31 17.31 -1.54 10.82
C ARG A 31 16.81 -2.73 11.61
N TYR A 32 16.93 -2.70 12.94
CA TYR A 32 16.44 -3.77 13.78
C TYR A 32 14.93 -3.99 13.61
N THR A 33 14.17 -2.91 13.43
CA THR A 33 12.74 -2.98 13.09
C THR A 33 12.50 -3.70 11.76
N THR A 34 13.29 -3.38 10.74
CA THR A 34 13.21 -4.00 9.41
C THR A 34 13.57 -5.48 9.47
N MET A 35 14.62 -5.84 10.21
CA MET A 35 14.99 -7.23 10.48
C MET A 35 13.87 -7.99 11.18
N LYS A 36 13.20 -7.40 12.19
CA LYS A 36 12.03 -8.01 12.82
C LYS A 36 10.85 -8.16 11.86
N LEU A 37 10.61 -7.17 11.00
CA LEU A 37 9.50 -7.19 10.04
C LEU A 37 9.70 -8.25 8.96
N GLY A 38 10.93 -8.39 8.45
CA GLY A 38 11.32 -9.35 7.41
C GLY A 38 11.72 -10.73 7.93
N ASP A 39 11.70 -10.93 9.26
CA ASP A 39 12.23 -12.13 9.93
C ASP A 39 13.69 -12.47 9.59
N SER A 40 14.51 -11.42 9.40
CA SER A 40 15.95 -11.55 9.14
C SER A 40 16.71 -11.73 10.46
N ALA A 41 17.57 -12.74 10.51
CA ALA A 41 18.46 -12.98 11.64
C ALA A 41 19.76 -12.19 11.58
N MET A 42 20.21 -11.94 10.36
CA MET A 42 21.51 -11.36 10.09
C MET A 42 21.45 -10.47 8.88
N ILE A 43 22.24 -9.40 8.93
CA ILE A 43 22.58 -8.59 7.76
C ILE A 43 24.05 -8.84 7.45
N VAL A 44 24.32 -9.15 6.19
CA VAL A 44 25.67 -9.25 5.63
C VAL A 44 25.87 -8.08 4.68
N GLN A 45 26.82 -7.22 4.99
CA GLN A 45 27.13 -6.02 4.24
C GLN A 45 28.49 -6.14 3.56
N GLY A 46 28.51 -6.10 2.23
CA GLY A 46 29.74 -5.98 1.45
C GLY A 46 30.16 -4.53 1.29
N ILE A 47 31.36 -4.17 1.75
CA ILE A 47 31.94 -2.85 1.56
C ILE A 47 32.71 -2.82 0.25
N VAL A 48 32.28 -1.96 -0.66
CA VAL A 48 32.81 -1.87 -2.02
C VAL A 48 33.51 -0.54 -2.22
N ASP A 49 34.71 -0.59 -2.80
CA ASP A 49 35.41 0.60 -3.30
C ASP A 49 35.78 0.41 -4.76
N HIS A 50 35.49 1.41 -5.59
CA HIS A 50 35.81 1.39 -7.03
C HIS A 50 35.35 0.13 -7.81
N GLY A 51 34.36 -0.61 -7.31
CA GLY A 51 33.83 -1.84 -7.92
C GLY A 51 34.42 -3.13 -7.35
N ASP A 52 35.40 -3.03 -6.45
CA ASP A 52 36.02 -4.16 -5.77
C ASP A 52 35.47 -4.31 -4.35
N LEU A 53 35.19 -5.56 -3.95
CA LEU A 53 34.80 -5.89 -2.58
C LEU A 53 36.04 -5.81 -1.68
N ILE A 54 36.03 -4.87 -0.73
CA ILE A 54 37.15 -4.59 0.17
C ILE A 54 36.96 -5.30 1.51
N ASP A 55 35.73 -5.37 2.00
CA ASP A 55 35.40 -5.94 3.31
C ASP A 55 33.99 -6.54 3.34
N VAL A 56 33.74 -7.45 4.29
CA VAL A 56 32.42 -8.01 4.55
C VAL A 56 32.14 -7.93 6.05
N ARG A 57 30.99 -7.36 6.39
CA ARG A 57 30.54 -7.21 7.77
C ARG A 57 29.27 -8.00 8.00
N GLU A 58 29.24 -8.70 9.12
CA GLU A 58 28.11 -9.51 9.53
C GLU A 58 27.58 -8.96 10.85
N VAL A 59 26.26 -8.75 10.93
CA VAL A 59 25.61 -8.25 12.13
C VAL A 59 24.33 -9.02 12.37
N THR A 60 24.23 -9.62 13.55
CA THR A 60 23.03 -10.33 13.98
C THR A 60 22.10 -9.43 14.78
N ARG A 61 20.83 -9.84 14.91
CA ARG A 61 19.91 -9.18 15.86
C ARG A 61 20.43 -9.19 17.29
N ALA A 62 21.14 -10.25 17.69
CA ALA A 62 21.71 -10.37 19.02
C ALA A 62 22.77 -9.29 19.26
N ASP A 63 23.66 -9.06 18.29
CA ASP A 63 24.69 -8.02 18.37
C ASP A 63 24.08 -6.63 18.56
N LEU A 64 23.02 -6.31 17.81
CA LEU A 64 22.33 -5.03 17.92
C LEU A 64 21.68 -4.80 19.29
N ARG A 65 21.15 -5.85 19.92
CA ARG A 65 20.62 -5.76 21.29
C ARG A 65 21.71 -5.58 22.34
N LEU A 66 22.87 -6.21 22.13
CA LEU A 66 24.03 -6.05 23.02
C LEU A 66 24.56 -4.61 22.99
N ASP A 67 24.63 -4.01 21.80
CA ASP A 67 25.07 -2.62 21.62
C ASP A 67 24.03 -1.62 22.18
N ARG A 68 22.73 -1.89 21.96
CA ARG A 68 21.63 -1.04 22.42
C ARG A 68 20.48 -1.84 23.04
N PRO A 69 20.47 -2.03 24.37
CA PRO A 69 19.41 -2.80 25.03
C PRO A 69 17.98 -2.26 24.85
N SER A 70 17.80 -0.95 24.61
CA SER A 70 16.48 -0.34 24.37
C SER A 70 15.93 -0.56 22.96
N ILE A 71 16.69 -1.19 22.06
CA ILE A 71 16.34 -1.30 20.64
C ILE A 71 15.04 -2.08 20.40
N GLU A 72 14.70 -3.01 21.30
CA GLU A 72 13.48 -3.79 21.20
C GLU A 72 12.23 -2.94 21.41
N ASP A 73 12.24 -2.07 22.44
CA ASP A 73 11.14 -1.17 22.75
C ASP A 73 10.98 -0.10 21.65
N GLU A 74 12.10 0.40 21.14
CA GLU A 74 12.12 1.34 20.02
C GLU A 74 11.51 0.71 18.76
N ALA A 75 11.89 -0.53 18.45
CA ALA A 75 11.33 -1.25 17.32
C ALA A 75 9.86 -1.59 17.52
N ALA A 76 9.44 -1.98 18.72
CA ALA A 76 8.02 -2.18 19.03
C ALA A 76 7.21 -0.88 18.83
N SER A 77 7.77 0.28 19.21
CA SER A 77 7.16 1.59 18.95
C SER A 77 7.01 1.88 17.46
N LEU A 78 8.07 1.63 16.67
CA LEU A 78 8.05 1.83 15.21
C LEU A 78 7.07 0.88 14.50
N LEU A 79 7.05 -0.40 14.88
CA LEU A 79 6.09 -1.39 14.36
C LEU A 79 4.65 -1.01 14.73
N GLY A 80 4.42 -0.50 15.95
CA GLY A 80 3.11 -0.01 16.37
C GLY A 80 2.64 1.17 15.52
N LYS A 81 3.52 2.12 15.21
CA LYS A 81 3.22 3.24 14.31
C LYS A 81 2.92 2.75 12.89
N LEU A 82 3.72 1.82 12.37
CA LEU A 82 3.49 1.20 11.06
C LEU A 82 2.13 0.48 11.00
N ALA A 83 1.79 -0.30 12.03
CA ALA A 83 0.51 -0.99 12.12
C ALA A 83 -0.67 0.00 12.14
N ALA A 84 -0.55 1.12 12.86
CA ALA A 84 -1.56 2.17 12.89
C ALA A 84 -1.76 2.81 11.50
N VAL A 85 -0.66 3.07 10.78
CA VAL A 85 -0.69 3.59 9.40
C VAL A 85 -1.36 2.58 8.46
N MET A 86 -0.94 1.32 8.49
CA MET A 86 -1.52 0.26 7.65
C MET A 86 -3.02 0.09 7.92
N ARG A 87 -3.44 0.10 9.19
CA ARG A 87 -4.86 0.07 9.55
C ARG A 87 -5.62 1.23 8.93
N ARG A 88 -5.07 2.45 9.02
CA ARG A 88 -5.71 3.64 8.45
C ARG A 88 -5.83 3.56 6.93
N ILE A 89 -4.81 3.03 6.26
CA ILE A 89 -4.84 2.78 4.81
C ILE A 89 -5.96 1.81 4.45
N HIS A 90 -6.07 0.70 5.19
CA HIS A 90 -7.14 -0.28 4.98
C HIS A 90 -8.55 0.30 5.21
N GLU A 91 -8.74 1.10 6.25
CA GLU A 91 -10.03 1.76 6.53
C GLU A 91 -10.47 2.67 5.36
N VAL A 92 -9.54 3.47 4.84
CA VAL A 92 -9.83 4.37 3.71
C VAL A 92 -10.06 3.56 2.43
N ALA A 93 -9.23 2.57 2.13
CA ALA A 93 -9.40 1.71 0.97
C ALA A 93 -10.73 0.92 0.97
N ALA A 94 -11.23 0.54 2.16
CA ALA A 94 -12.50 -0.17 2.30
C ALA A 94 -13.73 0.76 2.17
N SER A 95 -13.55 2.08 2.20
CA SER A 95 -14.64 3.04 2.14
C SER A 95 -15.35 3.00 0.77
N PRO A 96 -16.71 3.06 0.71
CA PRO A 96 -17.45 2.88 -0.54
C PRO A 96 -17.00 3.76 -1.72
N GLY A 97 -16.63 5.03 -1.47
CA GLY A 97 -16.18 5.97 -2.51
C GLY A 97 -14.72 5.78 -2.98
N CYS A 98 -14.00 4.83 -2.40
CA CYS A 98 -12.62 4.50 -2.71
C CYS A 98 -12.46 3.10 -3.34
N LYS A 99 -13.53 2.29 -3.35
CA LYS A 99 -13.50 0.95 -3.94
C LYS A 99 -13.19 1.07 -5.43
N GLU A 100 -12.32 0.17 -5.92
CA GLU A 100 -11.92 0.05 -7.33
C GLU A 100 -11.23 1.29 -7.93
N ARG A 101 -10.87 2.27 -7.10
CA ARG A 101 -10.13 3.46 -7.54
C ARG A 101 -8.66 3.37 -7.14
N PRO A 102 -7.73 3.84 -7.99
CA PRO A 102 -6.34 3.96 -7.60
C PRO A 102 -6.21 5.00 -6.47
N LEU A 103 -5.60 4.58 -5.36
CA LEU A 103 -5.26 5.43 -4.22
C LEU A 103 -3.74 5.58 -4.17
N TYR A 104 -3.29 6.77 -3.82
CA TYR A 104 -1.87 7.10 -3.74
C TYR A 104 -1.52 7.54 -2.32
N LEU A 105 -0.34 7.15 -1.87
CA LEU A 105 0.24 7.63 -0.63
C LEU A 105 1.14 8.82 -0.94
N GLN A 106 0.85 9.96 -0.31
CA GLN A 106 1.65 11.17 -0.43
C GLN A 106 2.16 11.56 0.96
N TYR A 107 3.47 11.71 1.11
CA TYR A 107 4.06 12.28 2.30
C TYR A 107 4.43 13.74 2.04
N ASN A 108 3.74 14.68 2.71
CA ASN A 108 4.00 16.11 2.61
C ASN A 108 3.77 16.79 3.96
N ASP A 109 4.51 17.86 4.26
CA ASP A 109 4.39 18.63 5.51
C ASP A 109 4.45 17.76 6.78
N ALA A 110 5.30 16.72 6.76
CA ALA A 110 5.41 15.69 7.79
C ALA A 110 4.15 14.82 8.03
N GLU A 111 3.17 14.87 7.11
CA GLU A 111 1.94 14.09 7.16
C GLU A 111 1.87 13.08 6.01
N LEU A 112 1.44 11.85 6.32
CA LEU A 112 1.10 10.85 5.31
C LEU A 112 -0.39 10.95 4.96
N ARG A 113 -0.68 11.23 3.69
CA ARG A 113 -2.02 11.44 3.16
C ARG A 113 -2.34 10.35 2.14
N ILE A 114 -3.61 9.92 2.11
CA ILE A 114 -4.15 9.05 1.07
C ILE A 114 -4.93 9.95 0.11
N ILE A 115 -4.48 10.02 -1.13
CA ILE A 115 -5.08 10.86 -2.16
C ILE A 115 -5.60 10.00 -3.30
N ALA A 116 -6.68 10.44 -3.93
CA ALA A 116 -7.22 9.86 -5.15
C ALA A 116 -7.26 10.97 -6.20
N PRO A 117 -6.13 11.27 -6.88
CA PRO A 117 -6.09 12.27 -7.94
C PRO A 117 -7.15 11.92 -8.98
N ARG A 118 -7.90 12.93 -9.42
CA ARG A 118 -8.69 12.81 -10.64
C ARG A 118 -7.74 13.18 -11.78
N PHE A 119 -7.48 12.23 -12.68
CA PHE A 119 -6.69 12.48 -13.87
C PHE A 119 -7.63 12.87 -15.01
N ASP A 120 -8.51 13.84 -14.74
CA ASP A 120 -9.50 14.29 -15.72
C ASP A 120 -9.25 15.78 -15.93
N ASP A 121 -8.33 16.09 -16.85
CA ASP A 121 -8.34 17.35 -17.61
C ASP A 121 -7.69 17.20 -19.00
N ASP A 122 -7.23 16.00 -19.40
CA ASP A 122 -6.76 15.75 -20.77
C ASP A 122 -7.25 14.37 -21.27
N GLU A 123 -8.13 14.43 -22.28
CA GLU A 123 -8.50 13.39 -23.25
C GLU A 123 -9.64 12.41 -22.90
N GLU A 124 -10.83 12.76 -23.43
CA GLU A 124 -11.68 11.85 -24.21
C GLU A 124 -12.08 10.53 -23.52
N ASP A 125 -13.11 10.58 -22.68
CA ASP A 125 -14.06 9.48 -22.63
C ASP A 125 -14.84 9.47 -23.96
N LEU A 126 -14.21 8.76 -24.89
CA LEU A 126 -14.76 8.18 -26.08
C LEU A 126 -16.12 7.55 -25.77
N ASP A 127 -17.10 8.04 -26.53
CA ASP A 127 -18.41 7.48 -26.81
C ASP A 127 -18.36 5.93 -26.92
N LEU A 128 -18.50 5.23 -25.78
CA LEU A 128 -18.90 3.83 -25.76
C LEU A 128 -20.42 3.81 -25.82
N GLY A 129 -20.91 4.02 -27.04
CA GLY A 129 -22.32 4.01 -27.39
C GLY A 129 -23.00 2.72 -26.92
N ASP A 130 -24.03 2.90 -26.10
CA ASP A 130 -25.11 1.92 -25.92
C ASP A 130 -26.46 2.56 -26.33
N ALA A 131 -26.42 3.34 -27.41
CA ALA A 131 -27.60 3.70 -28.19
C ALA A 131 -27.80 2.64 -29.28
N ALA A 132 -28.14 1.42 -28.87
CA ALA A 132 -28.84 0.50 -29.76
C ALA A 132 -30.32 0.91 -29.78
N GLU A 133 -30.61 1.96 -30.54
CA GLU A 133 -31.95 2.18 -31.10
C GLU A 133 -32.21 1.05 -32.10
N ASP A 134 -32.90 -0.02 -31.65
CA ASP A 134 -33.49 -1.03 -32.52
C ASP A 134 -34.81 -0.47 -33.07
N ASP A 135 -34.71 0.15 -34.23
CA ASP A 135 -35.81 0.70 -35.01
C ASP A 135 -36.38 -0.39 -35.94
N GLY A 136 -37.68 -0.68 -35.86
CA GLY A 136 -38.36 -1.40 -36.94
C GLY A 136 -39.53 -2.33 -36.55
N GLY A 137 -40.71 -1.76 -36.33
CA GLY A 137 -41.96 -2.53 -36.21
C GLY A 137 -43.19 -1.70 -36.47
N ALA A 138 -43.34 -1.19 -37.70
CA ALA A 138 -44.54 -0.50 -38.16
C ALA A 138 -45.75 -1.44 -38.22
N ASP A 139 -46.82 -1.12 -37.50
CA ASP A 139 -48.18 -1.41 -37.97
C ASP A 139 -49.23 -0.43 -37.38
N GLY A 140 -49.71 0.45 -38.26
CA GLY A 140 -51.07 1.00 -38.36
C GLY A 140 -51.79 1.66 -37.17
N PRO A 141 -52.33 2.89 -37.33
CA PRO A 141 -53.29 3.46 -36.38
C PRO A 141 -54.68 2.85 -36.60
N VAL A 142 -55.35 2.44 -35.53
CA VAL A 142 -56.79 2.16 -35.55
C VAL A 142 -57.52 3.12 -34.61
N ASP A 143 -58.16 4.09 -35.25
CA ASP A 143 -59.13 5.03 -34.70
C ASP A 143 -60.51 4.36 -34.67
N GLY A 144 -61.32 4.62 -33.63
CA GLY A 144 -62.76 4.32 -33.65
C GLY A 144 -63.39 3.64 -32.42
N GLY A 145 -63.86 4.45 -31.47
CA GLY A 145 -65.30 4.56 -31.14
C GLY A 145 -66.05 3.49 -30.30
N ALA A 146 -66.58 3.99 -29.17
CA ALA A 146 -67.93 3.74 -28.59
C ALA A 146 -68.19 2.57 -27.61
N GLY A 147 -68.66 2.93 -26.40
CA GLY A 147 -69.86 2.31 -25.79
C GLY A 147 -69.83 1.88 -24.31
N GLY A 148 -70.65 2.55 -23.47
CA GLY A 148 -71.35 2.03 -22.27
C GLY A 148 -70.54 1.90 -20.97
N ASP A 149 -70.73 2.73 -19.93
CA ASP A 149 -71.86 2.84 -18.98
C ASP A 149 -72.09 1.61 -18.07
N ASN A 150 -71.60 1.68 -16.82
CA ASN A 150 -72.40 1.57 -15.57
C ASN A 150 -71.54 1.32 -14.32
N GLY A 151 -71.93 1.96 -13.20
CA GLY A 151 -72.04 1.23 -11.94
C GLY A 151 -71.13 1.63 -10.77
N LEU A 152 -71.54 2.69 -10.07
CA LEU A 152 -71.63 2.85 -8.60
C LEU A 152 -70.83 1.92 -7.62
N GLN A 153 -70.21 2.63 -6.67
CA GLN A 153 -70.24 2.47 -5.20
C GLN A 153 -69.44 1.37 -4.48
N ALA A 154 -68.50 1.89 -3.66
CA ALA A 154 -68.37 1.72 -2.21
C ALA A 154 -68.42 0.31 -1.60
N LYS A 155 -67.32 -0.04 -0.92
CA LYS A 155 -67.32 -0.32 0.53
C LYS A 155 -65.96 -0.03 1.12
#